data_AF-A0A416VUN8-F1
#
_entry.id   AF-A0A416VUN8-F1
#
_cell.length_a   1.000
_cell.length_b   1.000
_cell.length_c   1.000
_cell.angle_alpha   90.00
_cell.angle_beta   90.00
_cell.angle_gamma   90.00
#
_symmetry.space_group_name_H-M   'P 1'
#
loop_
_entity.id
_entity.type
_entity.pdbx_description
1 polymer ?
#
loop_
_entity_poly.entity_id
_entity_poly.type
_entity_poly.pdbx_seq_one_letter_code
_entity_poly.pdbx_strand_id
1 'polypeptide(L)'
;MSKSRCIHIMDKLLISLTPIVVALVSVSMLIPKNKIGLKEGIDNCKMMLDIWGVMLGFVITALSILLTIHENRYVKMLIDTKHYSTVLFSYAFCCIYLFIAVIVSIILIYGGIWNDEIYILFKILIVTTITSLGIALFFMFKIIFKENN
;
A
#
# COMPACT_ATOMS: atom_id res chain seq x y z
N MET A 1 -6.64 25.57 20.44
CA MET A 1 -5.45 24.81 19.97
C MET A 1 -5.68 23.31 19.67
N SER A 2 -6.91 22.77 19.79
CA SER A 2 -7.22 21.33 19.60
C SER A 2 -7.71 20.97 18.17
N LYS A 3 -8.43 21.87 17.48
CA LYS A 3 -9.07 21.59 16.17
C LYS A 3 -8.10 21.31 15.01
N SER A 4 -6.92 21.93 14.99
CA SER A 4 -5.95 21.78 13.88
C SER A 4 -5.21 20.42 13.87
N ARG A 5 -5.07 19.77 15.04
CA ARG A 5 -4.44 18.44 15.15
C ARG A 5 -5.36 17.32 14.66
N CYS A 6 -6.67 17.47 14.88
CA CYS A 6 -7.69 16.51 14.45
C CYS A 6 -7.81 16.43 12.92
N ILE A 7 -7.72 17.57 12.23
CA ILE A 7 -7.79 17.64 10.75
C ILE A 7 -6.62 16.88 10.11
N HIS A 8 -5.39 17.07 10.61
CA HIS A 8 -4.21 16.34 10.12
C HIS A 8 -4.27 14.82 10.37
N ILE A 9 -4.97 14.36 11.41
CA ILE A 9 -5.16 12.94 11.70
C ILE A 9 -6.27 12.36 10.81
N MET A 10 -7.35 13.10 10.60
CA MET A 10 -8.45 12.70 9.71
C MET A 10 -8.00 12.58 8.26
N ASP A 11 -7.17 13.49 7.74
CA ASP A 11 -6.62 13.38 6.38
C ASP A 11 -5.73 12.14 6.22
N LYS A 12 -4.90 11.83 7.23
CA LYS A 12 -4.07 10.63 7.27
C LYS A 12 -4.89 9.34 7.37
N LEU A 13 -5.99 9.37 8.13
CA LEU A 13 -6.95 8.26 8.23
C LEU A 13 -7.70 8.06 6.91
N LEU A 14 -8.08 9.14 6.22
CA LEU A 14 -8.76 9.10 4.93
C LEU A 14 -7.85 8.50 3.85
N ILE A 15 -6.57 8.90 3.82
CA ILE A 15 -5.55 8.32 2.92
C ILE A 15 -5.34 6.84 3.22
N SER A 16 -5.32 6.44 4.50
CA SER A 16 -5.15 5.04 4.90
C SER A 16 -6.38 4.16 4.63
N LEU A 17 -7.60 4.71 4.69
CA LEU A 17 -8.84 3.98 4.45
C LEU A 17 -9.21 3.87 2.97
N THR A 18 -8.73 4.80 2.13
CA THR A 18 -9.03 4.83 0.69
C THR A 18 -8.68 3.50 -0.02
N PRO A 19 -7.50 2.87 0.18
CA PRO A 19 -7.18 1.59 -0.44
C PRO A 19 -8.15 0.47 -0.06
N ILE A 20 -8.61 0.46 1.19
CA ILE A 20 -9.52 -0.57 1.72
C ILE A 20 -10.92 -0.39 1.11
N VAL A 21 -11.42 0.84 1.05
CA VAL A 21 -12.73 1.13 0.45
C VAL A 21 -12.73 0.81 -1.04
N VAL A 22 -11.66 1.18 -1.78
CA VAL A 22 -11.51 0.84 -3.19
C VAL A 22 -11.42 -0.67 -3.39
N ALA A 23 -10.72 -1.40 -2.51
CA ALA A 23 -10.65 -2.85 -2.56
C ALA A 23 -12.02 -3.51 -2.33
N LEU A 24 -12.82 -3.03 -1.38
CA LEU A 24 -14.15 -3.57 -1.13
C LEU A 24 -15.12 -3.33 -2.30
N VAL A 25 -15.11 -2.15 -2.89
CA VAL A 25 -15.96 -1.81 -4.04
C VAL A 25 -15.55 -2.58 -5.30
N SER A 26 -14.24 -2.66 -5.57
CA SER A 26 -13.74 -3.36 -6.77
C SER A 26 -13.97 -4.87 -6.72
N VAL A 27 -13.77 -5.50 -5.57
CA VAL A 27 -14.01 -6.95 -5.41
C VAL A 27 -15.50 -7.29 -5.50
N SER A 28 -16.38 -6.39 -5.04
CA SER A 28 -17.83 -6.61 -5.09
C SER A 28 -18.47 -6.33 -6.46
N MET A 29 -17.95 -5.37 -7.23
CA MET A 29 -18.55 -4.96 -8.52
C MET A 29 -17.80 -5.43 -9.77
N LEU A 30 -16.47 -5.51 -9.75
CA LEU A 30 -15.66 -5.62 -10.98
C LEU A 30 -15.00 -6.99 -11.17
N ILE A 31 -14.77 -7.73 -10.08
CA ILE A 31 -14.04 -8.99 -10.15
C ILE A 31 -15.01 -10.17 -10.23
N PRO A 32 -14.98 -10.98 -11.31
CA PRO A 32 -15.89 -12.11 -11.45
C PRO A 32 -15.72 -13.12 -10.33
N LYS A 33 -16.84 -13.72 -9.92
CA LYS A 33 -16.91 -14.82 -8.94
C LYS A 33 -16.46 -16.12 -9.60
N ASN A 34 -15.18 -16.20 -9.92
CA ASN A 34 -14.58 -17.45 -10.37
C ASN A 34 -14.22 -18.31 -9.16
N LYS A 35 -14.42 -19.62 -9.30
CA LYS A 35 -13.90 -20.60 -8.33
C LYS A 35 -12.53 -21.05 -8.82
N ILE A 36 -11.54 -20.91 -7.97
CA ILE A 36 -10.18 -21.36 -8.22
C ILE A 36 -9.91 -22.56 -7.31
N GLY A 37 -9.43 -23.65 -7.88
CA GLY A 37 -9.05 -24.83 -7.11
C GLY A 37 -7.79 -24.59 -6.27
N LEU A 38 -7.59 -25.41 -5.23
CA LEU A 38 -6.47 -25.30 -4.28
C LEU A 38 -5.11 -25.11 -4.95
N LYS A 39 -4.79 -25.92 -5.97
CA LYS A 39 -3.49 -25.88 -6.66
C LYS A 39 -3.24 -24.54 -7.34
N GLU A 40 -4.18 -24.12 -8.17
CA GLU A 40 -4.11 -22.85 -8.90
C GLU A 40 -4.15 -21.65 -7.94
N GLY A 41 -4.86 -21.78 -6.82
CA GLY A 41 -4.88 -20.78 -5.76
C GLY A 41 -3.53 -20.56 -5.09
N ILE A 42 -2.88 -21.66 -4.69
CA ILE A 42 -1.54 -21.63 -4.10
C ILE A 42 -0.51 -21.11 -5.12
N ASP A 43 -0.62 -21.50 -6.39
CA ASP A 43 0.29 -21.04 -7.44
C ASP A 43 0.16 -19.52 -7.66
N ASN A 44 -1.08 -18.99 -7.68
CA ASN A 44 -1.34 -17.55 -7.71
C ASN A 44 -0.80 -16.84 -6.46
N CYS A 45 -0.92 -17.47 -5.28
CA CYS A 45 -0.41 -16.94 -4.03
C CYS A 45 1.12 -16.82 -4.02
N LYS A 46 1.83 -17.81 -4.58
CA LYS A 46 3.29 -17.79 -4.74
C LYS A 46 3.73 -16.71 -5.72
N MET A 47 3.08 -16.62 -6.87
CA MET A 47 3.37 -15.56 -7.84
C MET A 47 3.20 -14.17 -7.22
N MET A 48 2.12 -13.96 -6.46
CA MET A 48 1.88 -12.68 -5.82
C MET A 48 2.82 -12.42 -4.64
N LEU A 49 3.26 -13.47 -3.93
CA LEU A 49 4.31 -13.38 -2.90
C LEU A 49 5.62 -12.84 -3.49
N ASP A 50 6.03 -13.35 -4.66
CA ASP A 50 7.24 -12.87 -5.35
C ASP A 50 7.10 -11.38 -5.71
N ILE A 51 5.95 -10.99 -6.26
CA ILE A 51 5.66 -9.59 -6.62
C ILE A 51 5.68 -8.70 -5.37
N TRP A 52 4.97 -9.07 -4.31
CA TRP A 52 4.92 -8.29 -3.08
C TRP A 52 6.27 -8.21 -2.36
N GLY A 53 7.07 -9.28 -2.40
CA GLY A 53 8.43 -9.28 -1.85
C GLY A 53 9.32 -8.26 -2.54
N VAL A 54 9.29 -8.22 -3.87
CA VAL A 54 10.03 -7.24 -4.67
C VAL A 54 9.52 -5.81 -4.41
N MET A 55 8.20 -5.61 -4.43
CA MET A 55 7.60 -4.29 -4.15
C MET A 55 7.97 -3.78 -2.76
N LEU A 56 7.92 -4.64 -1.74
CA LEU A 56 8.28 -4.28 -0.37
C LEU A 56 9.73 -3.80 -0.29
N GLY A 57 10.66 -4.52 -0.92
CA GLY A 57 12.07 -4.11 -1.01
C GLY A 57 12.22 -2.72 -1.62
N PHE A 58 11.58 -2.46 -2.76
CA PHE A 58 11.61 -1.15 -3.41
C PHE A 58 11.05 -0.03 -2.54
N VAL A 59 9.90 -0.24 -1.89
CA VAL A 59 9.26 0.78 -1.04
C VAL A 59 10.12 1.07 0.20
N ILE A 60 10.74 0.05 0.81
CA ILE A 60 11.66 0.23 1.96
C ILE A 60 12.92 0.99 1.55
N THR A 61 13.50 0.67 0.38
CA THR A 61 14.67 1.39 -0.14
C THR A 61 14.33 2.85 -0.42
N ALA A 62 13.20 3.13 -1.07
CA ALA A 62 12.74 4.49 -1.31
C ALA A 62 12.50 5.26 0.00
N LEU A 63 11.89 4.62 0.99
CA LEU A 63 11.67 5.21 2.31
C LEU A 63 12.99 5.52 3.02
N SER A 64 13.97 4.61 2.96
CA SER A 64 15.31 4.80 3.54
C SER A 64 16.05 5.98 2.91
N ILE A 65 16.00 6.10 1.59
CA ILE A 65 16.59 7.22 0.85
C ILE A 65 15.92 8.53 1.28
N LEU A 66 14.59 8.55 1.33
CA LEU A 66 13.84 9.73 1.73
C LEU A 66 14.18 10.19 3.15
N LEU A 67 14.35 9.25 4.09
CA LEU A 67 14.76 9.52 5.47
C LEU A 67 16.21 9.97 5.60
N THR A 68 17.11 9.48 4.75
CA THR A 68 18.55 9.73 4.87
C THR A 68 18.96 11.05 4.21
N ILE A 69 18.30 11.43 3.10
CA ILE A 69 18.61 12.63 2.36
C ILE A 69 17.94 13.84 3.03
N HIS A 70 18.46 14.33 4.15
CA HIS A 70 17.94 15.52 4.83
C HIS A 70 18.37 16.86 4.19
N GLU A 71 19.47 16.88 3.43
CA GLU A 71 20.08 18.11 2.90
C GLU A 71 19.62 18.48 1.48
N ASN A 72 18.92 17.60 0.78
CA ASN A 72 18.47 17.89 -0.59
C ASN A 72 17.30 18.90 -0.57
N ARG A 73 17.30 19.82 -1.54
CA ARG A 73 16.29 20.86 -1.74
C ARG A 73 14.87 20.30 -1.70
N TYR A 74 14.64 19.12 -2.30
CA TYR A 74 13.37 18.39 -2.27
C TYR A 74 12.90 18.05 -0.84
N VAL A 75 13.78 17.50 -0.01
CA VAL A 75 13.43 17.07 1.36
C VAL A 75 13.26 18.26 2.29
N LYS A 76 14.07 19.32 2.12
CA LYS A 76 13.85 20.59 2.82
C LYS A 76 12.49 21.22 2.46
N MET A 77 12.12 21.26 1.19
CA MET A 77 10.83 21.79 0.74
C MET A 77 9.65 20.95 1.27
N LEU A 78 9.81 19.63 1.33
CA LEU A 78 8.85 18.74 1.96
C LEU A 78 8.68 19.05 3.46
N ILE A 79 9.78 19.26 4.19
CA ILE A 79 9.78 19.57 5.63
C ILE A 79 9.10 20.93 5.88
N ASP A 80 9.44 21.95 5.08
CA ASP A 80 8.87 23.30 5.20
C ASP A 80 7.38 23.35 4.85
N THR A 81 6.92 22.52 3.92
CA THR A 81 5.51 22.50 3.47
C THR A 81 4.59 21.66 4.36
N LYS A 82 5.05 21.08 5.48
CA LYS A 82 4.32 20.12 6.34
C LYS A 82 3.83 18.84 5.63
N HIS A 83 4.05 18.70 4.33
CA HIS A 83 3.63 17.54 3.54
C HIS A 83 4.60 16.36 3.65
N TYR A 84 5.86 16.56 4.09
CA TYR A 84 6.83 15.48 4.34
C TYR A 84 6.27 14.37 5.21
N SER A 85 5.65 14.75 6.33
CA SER A 85 5.07 13.79 7.28
C SER A 85 3.92 12.98 6.66
N THR A 86 3.25 13.49 5.62
CA THR A 86 2.15 12.79 4.95
C THR A 86 2.68 11.80 3.92
N VAL A 87 3.70 12.17 3.15
CA VAL A 87 4.38 11.28 2.19
C VAL A 87 5.06 10.13 2.92
N LEU A 88 5.88 10.45 3.92
CA LEU A 88 6.57 9.45 4.73
C LEU A 88 5.59 8.45 5.35
N PHE A 89 4.46 8.97 5.85
CA PHE A 89 3.39 8.15 6.41
C PHE A 89 2.72 7.27 5.35
N SER A 90 2.43 7.77 4.15
CA SER A 90 1.87 6.96 3.06
C SER A 90 2.80 5.81 2.65
N TYR A 91 4.11 6.06 2.58
CA TYR A 91 5.10 5.02 2.27
C TYR A 91 5.22 3.99 3.41
N ALA A 92 5.28 4.45 4.66
CA ALA A 92 5.31 3.56 5.82
C ALA A 92 4.06 2.65 5.90
N PHE A 93 2.87 3.20 5.64
CA PHE A 93 1.64 2.42 5.58
C PHE A 93 1.63 1.42 4.42
N CYS A 94 2.11 1.82 3.24
CA CYS A 94 2.27 0.90 2.11
C CYS A 94 3.19 -0.28 2.47
N CYS A 95 4.30 -0.04 3.19
CA CYS A 95 5.17 -1.10 3.69
C CYS A 95 4.41 -2.04 4.64
N ILE A 96 3.61 -1.50 5.57
CA ILE A 96 2.83 -2.32 6.51
C ILE A 96 1.82 -3.20 5.76
N TYR A 97 1.09 -2.65 4.80
CA TYR A 97 0.13 -3.43 3.99
C TYR A 97 0.82 -4.54 3.20
N LEU A 98 1.95 -4.24 2.54
CA LEU A 98 2.74 -5.24 1.81
C LEU A 98 3.32 -6.30 2.76
N PHE A 99 3.78 -5.92 3.94
CA PHE A 99 4.32 -6.86 4.93
C PHE A 99 3.24 -7.82 5.45
N ILE A 100 2.04 -7.29 5.76
CA ILE A 100 0.88 -8.11 6.12
C ILE A 100 0.54 -9.05 4.96
N ALA A 101 0.56 -8.56 3.72
CA ALA A 101 0.24 -9.36 2.55
C ALA A 101 1.22 -10.53 2.36
N VAL A 102 2.51 -10.30 2.55
CA VAL A 102 3.56 -11.32 2.54
C VAL A 102 3.33 -12.37 3.63
N ILE A 103 3.07 -11.95 4.88
CA ILE A 103 2.83 -12.87 6.00
C ILE A 103 1.60 -13.75 5.72
N VAL A 104 0.49 -13.14 5.29
CA VAL A 104 -0.74 -13.86 4.96
C VAL A 104 -0.50 -14.86 3.84
N SER A 105 0.20 -14.48 2.76
CA SER A 105 0.55 -15.39 1.67
C SER A 105 1.38 -16.58 2.14
N ILE A 106 2.37 -16.36 3.00
CA ILE A 106 3.18 -17.45 3.56
C ILE A 106 2.29 -18.42 4.34
N ILE A 107 1.41 -17.92 5.23
CA ILE A 107 0.49 -18.76 6.01
C ILE A 107 -0.43 -19.58 5.09
N LEU A 108 -0.96 -18.97 4.02
CA LEU A 108 -1.84 -19.66 3.07
C LEU A 108 -1.12 -20.76 2.29
N ILE A 109 0.12 -20.50 1.85
CA ILE A 109 0.93 -21.47 1.09
C ILE A 109 1.28 -22.68 1.96
N TYR A 110 1.79 -22.46 3.18
CA TYR A 110 2.21 -23.54 4.07
C TYR A 110 1.03 -24.25 4.76
N GLY A 111 -0.06 -23.52 5.04
CA GLY A 111 -1.26 -24.10 5.61
C GLY A 111 -2.06 -24.96 4.62
N GLY A 112 -1.85 -24.79 3.31
CA GLY A 112 -2.59 -25.51 2.28
C GLY A 112 -4.10 -25.26 2.34
N ILE A 113 -4.51 -24.11 2.88
CA ILE A 113 -5.92 -23.78 3.11
C ILE A 113 -6.38 -22.91 1.95
N TRP A 114 -7.33 -23.42 1.17
CA TRP A 114 -7.93 -22.66 0.08
C TRP A 114 -9.44 -22.88 0.03
N ASN A 115 -10.16 -21.85 0.44
CA ASN A 115 -11.62 -21.78 0.41
C ASN A 115 -12.05 -20.55 -0.40
N ASP A 116 -13.31 -20.53 -0.85
CA ASP A 116 -13.88 -19.40 -1.58
C ASP A 116 -13.75 -18.07 -0.79
N GLU A 117 -13.87 -18.11 0.54
CA GLU A 117 -13.68 -16.93 1.41
C GLU A 117 -12.24 -16.42 1.44
N ILE A 118 -11.27 -17.34 1.48
CA ILE A 118 -9.83 -17.01 1.44
C ILE A 118 -9.48 -16.38 0.11
N TYR A 119 -10.07 -16.88 -0.98
CA TYR A 119 -9.87 -16.32 -2.30
C TYR A 119 -10.42 -14.89 -2.42
N ILE A 120 -11.56 -14.59 -1.80
CA ILE A 120 -12.09 -13.22 -1.71
C ILE A 120 -11.15 -12.33 -0.89
N LEU A 121 -10.69 -12.81 0.26
CA LEU A 121 -9.73 -12.08 1.10
C LEU A 121 -8.43 -11.78 0.32
N PHE A 122 -7.93 -12.75 -0.43
CA PHE A 122 -6.73 -12.62 -1.25
C PHE A 122 -6.90 -11.56 -2.35
N LYS A 123 -8.06 -11.52 -3.02
CA LYS A 123 -8.39 -10.45 -3.98
C LYS A 123 -8.42 -9.07 -3.33
N ILE A 124 -9.04 -8.94 -2.15
CA ILE A 124 -9.07 -7.67 -1.40
C ILE A 124 -7.64 -7.23 -1.09
N LEU A 125 -6.79 -8.16 -0.67
CA LEU A 125 -5.40 -7.89 -0.33
C LEU A 125 -4.58 -7.41 -1.55
N ILE A 126 -4.78 -8.03 -2.73
CA ILE A 126 -4.18 -7.58 -3.99
C ILE A 126 -4.59 -6.16 -4.33
N VAL A 127 -5.88 -5.86 -4.33
CA VAL A 127 -6.33 -4.50 -4.69
C VAL A 127 -5.87 -3.48 -3.66
N THR A 128 -5.88 -3.83 -2.38
CA THR A 128 -5.43 -2.93 -1.29
C THR A 128 -3.96 -2.56 -1.48
N THR A 129 -3.09 -3.54 -1.72
CA THR A 129 -1.64 -3.32 -1.89
C THR A 129 -1.31 -2.52 -3.15
N ILE A 130 -1.95 -2.80 -4.28
CA ILE A 130 -1.76 -2.04 -5.53
C ILE A 130 -2.26 -0.61 -5.37
N THR A 131 -3.43 -0.41 -4.76
CA THR A 131 -4.01 0.92 -4.55
C THR A 131 -3.17 1.73 -3.57
N SER A 132 -2.67 1.12 -2.48
CA SER A 132 -1.79 1.80 -1.53
C SER A 132 -0.48 2.24 -2.18
N LEU A 133 0.10 1.40 -3.06
CA LEU A 133 1.28 1.78 -3.81
C LEU A 133 0.98 2.93 -4.79
N GLY A 134 -0.13 2.85 -5.52
CA GLY A 134 -0.56 3.90 -6.46
C GLY A 134 -0.72 5.25 -5.77
N ILE A 135 -1.30 5.27 -4.56
CA ILE A 135 -1.44 6.49 -3.74
C ILE A 135 -0.06 7.01 -3.31
N ALA A 136 0.82 6.14 -2.82
CA ALA A 136 2.17 6.54 -2.42
C ALA A 136 2.95 7.19 -3.58
N LEU A 137 2.89 6.59 -4.77
CA LEU A 137 3.49 7.12 -5.98
C LEU A 137 2.84 8.44 -6.43
N PHE A 138 1.51 8.53 -6.39
CA PHE A 138 0.78 9.75 -6.76
C PHE A 138 1.19 10.94 -5.88
N PHE A 139 1.31 10.74 -4.57
CA PHE A 139 1.80 11.78 -3.66
C PHE A 139 3.22 12.20 -3.99
N MET A 140 4.11 11.26 -4.33
CA MET A 140 5.48 11.58 -4.75
C MET A 140 5.48 12.44 -6.03
N PHE A 141 4.77 12.01 -7.09
CA PHE A 141 4.72 12.76 -8.35
C PHE A 141 4.13 14.16 -8.20
N LYS A 142 3.05 14.30 -7.41
CA LYS A 142 2.42 15.60 -7.16
C LYS A 142 3.40 16.61 -6.57
N ILE A 143 4.35 16.14 -5.77
CA ILE A 143 5.37 16.98 -5.16
C ILE A 143 6.44 17.36 -6.19
N ILE A 144 6.92 16.40 -6.97
CA ILE A 144 7.91 16.64 -8.03
C ILE A 144 7.40 17.68 -9.04
N PHE A 145 6.15 17.55 -9.51
CA PHE A 145 5.58 18.50 -10.47
C PHE A 145 5.30 19.88 -9.88
N LYS A 146 5.03 19.97 -8.57
CA LYS A 146 4.87 21.26 -7.89
C LYS A 146 6.21 22.01 -7.73
N GLU A 147 7.34 21.31 -7.73
CA GLU A 147 8.67 21.94 -7.69
C GLU A 147 9.11 22.46 -9.06
N ASN A 148 8.61 21.88 -10.15
CA ASN A 148 8.99 22.25 -11.52
C ASN A 148 8.13 23.37 -12.14
N ASN A 149 7.24 23.99 -11.35
CA ASN A 149 6.38 25.13 -11.71
C ASN A 149 6.51 26.23 -10.66
#